data_AF-A0A7J9VCC9-F1
#
_entry.id   AF-A0A7J9VCC9-F1
#
_cell.length_a   1.000
_cell.length_b   1.000
_cell.length_c   1.000
_cell.angle_alpha   90.00
_cell.angle_beta   90.00
_cell.angle_gamma   90.00
#
_symmetry.space_group_name_H-M   'P 1'
#
loop_
_entity.id
_entity.type
_entity.pdbx_description
1 polymer ?
#
loop_
_entity_poly.entity_id
_entity_poly.type
_entity_poly.pdbx_seq_one_letter_code
_entity_poly.pdbx_strand_id
1 'polypeptide(L)'
;MPDPGIPVPRAATPTLLLYVGSLALWGLATWLLLGAGVTPWLTVPMHAAVSFLMFTVLHEATHHAAGRLTWVNELFGRLAQPFVAGFASFPAFRHIHIEHHRNTNESRDVDPDAWTTHGPTWQLPLRWMTQDFYYAWFWAPRIRRRPRAEVVETVALAAATVGVVGWALVGGWFWQLAVIYLIPQRIGITVLAWWFDWLPHHGLTAHHPDNLTNGRDSRPPSPAPTRGVEPARRPSTASLHVLAATNAAPGGMPPGARGEQRRKRRN
;
A
#
# COMPACT_ATOMS: atom_id res chain seq x y z
N MET A 1 4.88 -16.84 -2.66
CA MET A 1 3.72 -16.61 -3.55
C MET A 1 3.75 -17.66 -4.65
N PRO A 2 2.64 -18.35 -4.95
CA PRO A 2 2.53 -19.17 -6.16
C PRO A 2 2.81 -18.33 -7.41
N ASP A 3 3.39 -18.93 -8.44
CA ASP A 3 3.66 -18.25 -9.72
C ASP A 3 2.32 -17.92 -10.41
N PRO A 4 1.98 -16.64 -10.64
CA PRO A 4 0.73 -16.27 -11.29
C PRO A 4 0.67 -16.67 -12.78
N GLY A 5 1.75 -17.19 -13.36
CA GLY A 5 1.80 -17.60 -14.76
C GLY A 5 1.78 -16.43 -15.75
N ILE A 6 1.81 -15.20 -15.25
CA ILE A 6 1.87 -13.97 -16.04
C ILE A 6 3.32 -13.46 -16.00
N PRO A 7 3.99 -13.29 -17.17
CA PRO A 7 5.35 -12.82 -17.21
C PRO A 7 5.45 -11.40 -16.64
N VAL A 8 6.24 -11.25 -15.57
CA VAL A 8 6.51 -9.94 -14.96
C VAL A 8 7.44 -9.15 -15.89
N PRO A 9 7.09 -7.91 -16.29
CA PRO A 9 7.93 -7.12 -17.18
C PRO A 9 9.27 -6.75 -16.50
N ARG A 10 10.28 -6.39 -17.31
CA ARG A 10 11.58 -5.89 -16.81
C ARG A 10 11.41 -4.66 -15.91
N ALA A 11 10.52 -3.76 -16.32
CA ALA A 11 10.03 -2.62 -15.55
C ALA A 11 8.52 -2.51 -15.80
N ALA A 12 7.75 -2.21 -14.78
CA ALA A 12 6.31 -2.01 -14.87
C ALA A 12 6.01 -0.64 -15.48
N THR A 13 5.50 -0.62 -16.70
CA THR A 13 5.11 0.63 -17.40
C THR A 13 4.18 1.52 -16.56
N PRO A 14 3.16 1.00 -15.86
CA PRO A 14 2.31 1.83 -15.02
C PRO A 14 3.09 2.57 -13.92
N THR A 15 4.00 1.87 -13.22
CA THR A 15 4.85 2.47 -12.17
C THR A 15 5.77 3.55 -12.73
N LEU A 16 6.37 3.30 -13.91
CA LEU A 16 7.22 4.29 -14.58
C LEU A 16 6.43 5.54 -14.98
N LEU A 17 5.26 5.36 -15.61
CA LEU A 17 4.40 6.48 -16.02
C LEU A 17 3.91 7.27 -14.81
N LEU A 18 3.56 6.59 -13.73
CA LEU A 18 3.14 7.22 -12.48
C LEU A 18 4.28 8.05 -11.87
N TYR A 19 5.51 7.53 -11.84
CA TYR A 19 6.68 8.27 -11.37
C TYR A 19 6.94 9.53 -12.22
N VAL A 20 7.01 9.39 -13.54
CA VAL A 20 7.28 10.51 -14.46
C VAL A 20 6.17 11.55 -14.41
N GLY A 21 4.91 11.11 -14.40
CA GLY A 21 3.75 11.99 -14.28
C GLY A 21 3.72 12.75 -12.95
N SER A 22 4.05 12.08 -11.85
CA SER A 22 4.13 12.71 -10.52
C SER A 22 5.27 13.71 -10.44
N LEU A 23 6.42 13.42 -11.06
CA LEU A 23 7.54 14.35 -11.12
C LEU A 23 7.21 15.58 -11.99
N ALA A 24 6.52 15.37 -13.12
CA ALA A 24 6.04 16.45 -13.97
C ALA A 24 5.02 17.33 -13.24
N LEU A 25 4.09 16.73 -12.48
CA LEU A 25 3.13 17.45 -11.64
C LEU A 25 3.83 18.27 -10.56
N TRP A 26 4.85 17.71 -9.91
CA TRP A 26 5.65 18.42 -8.92
C TRP A 26 6.37 19.63 -9.54
N GLY A 27 7.00 19.44 -10.70
CA GLY A 27 7.66 20.51 -11.44
C GLY A 27 6.68 21.60 -11.88
N LEU A 28 5.51 21.21 -12.39
CA LEU A 28 4.44 22.14 -12.76
C LEU A 28 3.94 22.94 -11.56
N ALA A 29 3.60 22.29 -10.44
CA ALA A 29 3.14 22.95 -9.23
C ALA A 29 4.19 23.94 -8.68
N THR A 30 5.46 23.55 -8.73
CA THR A 30 6.59 24.42 -8.34
C THR A 30 6.75 25.61 -9.27
N TRP A 31 6.66 25.41 -10.60
CA TRP A 31 6.71 26.50 -11.57
C TRP A 31 5.51 27.45 -11.46
N LEU A 32 4.31 26.91 -11.23
CA LEU A 32 3.11 27.72 -11.00
C LEU A 32 3.30 28.64 -9.79
N LEU A 33 3.84 28.11 -8.69
CA LEU A 33 4.08 28.90 -7.48
C LEU A 33 5.19 29.94 -7.66
N LEU A 34 6.37 29.52 -8.12
CA LEU A 34 7.57 30.37 -8.12
C LEU A 34 7.73 31.23 -9.38
N GLY A 35 7.27 30.73 -10.53
CA GLY A 35 7.41 31.39 -11.82
C GLY A 35 6.16 32.16 -12.24
N ALA A 36 4.99 31.55 -12.11
CA ALA A 36 3.72 32.17 -12.53
C ALA A 36 2.99 32.94 -11.41
N GLY A 37 3.48 32.88 -10.17
CA GLY A 37 2.89 33.59 -9.02
C GLY A 37 1.53 33.05 -8.58
N VAL A 38 1.21 31.79 -8.91
CA VAL A 38 -0.03 31.13 -8.50
C VAL A 38 -0.02 30.92 -6.99
N THR A 39 -1.18 31.11 -6.38
CA THR A 39 -1.34 31.02 -4.92
C THR A 39 -1.01 29.63 -4.35
N PRO A 40 -0.40 29.55 -3.15
CA PRO A 40 -0.18 28.30 -2.43
C PRO A 40 -1.46 27.48 -2.20
N TRP A 41 -2.63 28.12 -2.13
CA TRP A 41 -3.90 27.42 -1.97
C TRP A 41 -4.20 26.44 -3.10
N LEU A 42 -3.65 26.68 -4.30
CA LEU A 42 -3.80 25.77 -5.44
C LEU A 42 -2.61 24.80 -5.56
N THR A 43 -1.38 25.27 -5.32
CA THR A 43 -0.18 24.45 -5.52
C THR A 43 0.07 23.46 -4.38
N VAL A 44 -0.25 23.80 -3.12
CA VAL A 44 -0.11 22.89 -1.97
C VAL A 44 -0.90 21.58 -2.17
N PRO A 45 -2.19 21.60 -2.57
CA PRO A 45 -2.90 20.37 -2.90
C PRO A 45 -2.25 19.55 -4.03
N MET A 46 -1.69 20.21 -5.04
CA MET A 46 -0.97 19.52 -6.13
C MET A 46 0.29 18.83 -5.62
N HIS A 47 1.11 19.51 -4.81
CA HIS A 47 2.29 18.93 -4.17
C HIS A 47 1.90 17.81 -3.17
N ALA A 48 0.75 17.89 -2.51
CA ALA A 48 0.26 16.85 -1.61
C ALA A 48 -0.16 15.61 -2.40
N ALA A 49 -0.83 15.81 -3.55
CA ALA A 49 -1.16 14.73 -4.48
C ALA A 49 0.10 14.02 -4.99
N VAL A 50 1.19 14.76 -5.27
CA VAL A 50 2.49 14.15 -5.62
C VAL A 50 2.98 13.21 -4.52
N SER A 51 2.88 13.60 -3.25
CA SER A 51 3.31 12.76 -2.12
C SER A 51 2.52 11.45 -2.08
N PHE A 52 1.20 11.53 -2.30
CA PHE A 52 0.32 10.35 -2.39
C PHE A 52 0.67 9.45 -3.58
N LEU A 53 0.86 10.00 -4.77
CA LEU A 53 1.17 9.23 -5.98
C LEU A 53 2.58 8.61 -5.93
N MET A 54 3.57 9.34 -5.37
CA MET A 54 4.91 8.82 -5.15
C MET A 54 4.94 7.70 -4.11
N PHE A 55 4.04 7.71 -3.12
CA PHE A 55 3.89 6.57 -2.22
C PHE A 55 3.48 5.30 -2.97
N THR A 56 2.62 5.37 -3.99
CA THR A 56 2.30 4.19 -4.81
C THR A 56 3.55 3.64 -5.50
N VAL A 57 4.40 4.51 -6.09
CA VAL A 57 5.67 4.07 -6.70
C VAL A 57 6.60 3.42 -5.66
N LEU A 58 6.71 4.04 -4.49
CA LEU A 58 7.50 3.56 -3.36
C LEU A 58 7.00 2.20 -2.82
N HIS A 59 5.67 2.04 -2.73
CA HIS A 59 4.99 0.83 -2.30
C HIS A 59 5.27 -0.34 -3.27
N GLU A 60 5.05 -0.11 -4.57
CA GLU A 60 5.34 -1.13 -5.59
C GLU A 60 6.81 -1.54 -5.58
N ALA A 61 7.74 -0.58 -5.46
CA ALA A 61 9.16 -0.88 -5.33
C ALA A 61 9.48 -1.70 -4.07
N THR A 62 8.84 -1.40 -2.95
CA THR A 62 9.00 -2.11 -1.67
C THR A 62 8.63 -3.59 -1.78
N HIS A 63 7.57 -3.89 -2.54
CA HIS A 63 7.08 -5.24 -2.82
C HIS A 63 7.76 -5.94 -3.99
N HIS A 64 8.81 -5.35 -4.58
CA HIS A 64 9.43 -5.84 -5.81
C HIS A 64 8.46 -5.95 -7.01
N ALA A 65 7.44 -5.09 -7.05
CA ALA A 65 6.41 -5.05 -8.09
C ALA A 65 6.65 -3.99 -9.18
N ALA A 66 7.62 -3.07 -8.99
CA ALA A 66 8.00 -2.10 -10.03
C ALA A 66 8.70 -2.73 -11.24
N GLY A 67 9.05 -4.02 -11.17
CA GLY A 67 9.61 -4.82 -12.26
C GLY A 67 10.41 -6.02 -11.76
N ARG A 68 10.67 -7.01 -12.62
CA ARG A 68 11.45 -8.21 -12.22
C ARG A 68 12.93 -7.94 -11.95
N LEU A 69 13.45 -6.80 -12.37
CA LEU A 69 14.85 -6.42 -12.15
C LEU A 69 14.97 -5.74 -10.79
N THR A 70 15.75 -6.32 -9.87
CA THR A 70 15.92 -5.78 -8.51
C THR A 70 16.36 -4.32 -8.52
N TRP A 71 17.31 -3.96 -9.38
CA TRP A 71 17.81 -2.58 -9.45
C TRP A 71 16.74 -1.55 -9.86
N VAL A 72 15.71 -1.95 -10.63
CA VAL A 72 14.60 -1.06 -10.99
C VAL A 72 13.83 -0.66 -9.73
N ASN A 73 13.51 -1.64 -8.88
CA ASN A 73 12.84 -1.39 -7.60
C ASN A 73 13.72 -0.55 -6.67
N GLU A 74 15.00 -0.88 -6.56
CA GLU A 74 15.94 -0.11 -5.72
C GLU A 74 16.10 1.34 -6.19
N LEU A 75 16.08 1.59 -7.50
CA LEU A 75 16.15 2.93 -8.09
C LEU A 75 14.86 3.71 -7.83
N PHE A 76 13.70 3.19 -8.23
CA PHE A 76 12.44 3.91 -8.09
C PHE A 76 12.03 4.09 -6.63
N GLY A 77 12.32 3.11 -5.76
CA GLY A 77 12.15 3.25 -4.32
C GLY A 77 12.94 4.43 -3.77
N ARG A 78 14.24 4.53 -4.10
CA ARG A 78 15.08 5.65 -3.67
C ARG A 78 14.72 6.99 -4.28
N LEU A 79 14.21 7.01 -5.52
CA LEU A 79 13.78 8.24 -6.18
C LEU A 79 12.43 8.75 -5.66
N ALA A 80 11.52 7.85 -5.28
CA ALA A 80 10.21 8.21 -4.71
C ALA A 80 10.29 8.58 -3.23
N GLN A 81 11.20 7.95 -2.47
CA GLN A 81 11.37 8.13 -1.02
C GLN A 81 11.40 9.61 -0.57
N PRO A 82 12.14 10.53 -1.23
CA PRO A 82 12.18 11.94 -0.83
C PRO A 82 10.82 12.64 -0.87
N PHE A 83 9.86 12.19 -1.67
CA PHE A 83 8.54 12.82 -1.73
C PHE A 83 7.61 12.36 -0.60
N VAL A 84 7.94 11.25 0.06
CA VAL A 84 7.12 10.64 1.12
C VAL A 84 7.74 10.87 2.50
N ALA A 85 8.98 10.41 2.69
CA ALA A 85 9.71 10.49 3.96
C ALA A 85 11.20 10.73 3.68
N GLY A 86 11.55 11.97 3.32
CA GLY A 86 12.90 12.34 2.87
C GLY A 86 14.01 12.21 3.92
N PHE A 87 13.66 12.06 5.20
CA PHE A 87 14.61 11.83 6.28
C PHE A 87 14.98 10.35 6.48
N ALA A 88 14.33 9.41 5.78
CA ALA A 88 14.56 7.98 5.92
C ALA A 88 15.04 7.36 4.59
N SER A 89 15.85 6.31 4.68
CA SER A 89 16.26 5.56 3.49
C SER A 89 15.17 4.62 3.00
N PHE A 90 15.19 4.32 1.69
CA PHE A 90 14.28 3.33 1.10
C PHE A 90 14.38 1.95 1.78
N PRO A 91 15.57 1.40 2.09
CA PRO A 91 15.64 0.12 2.80
C PRO A 91 15.03 0.15 4.22
N ALA A 92 15.16 1.27 4.94
CA ALA A 92 14.53 1.43 6.26
C ALA A 92 13.01 1.48 6.14
N PHE A 93 12.47 2.26 5.19
CA PHE A 93 11.04 2.29 4.88
C PHE A 93 10.54 0.88 4.51
N ARG A 94 11.24 0.20 3.59
CA ARG A 94 10.91 -1.16 3.17
C ARG A 94 10.88 -2.13 4.35
N HIS A 95 11.80 -2.01 5.30
CA HIS A 95 11.77 -2.84 6.50
C HIS A 95 10.49 -2.62 7.31
N ILE A 96 10.15 -1.36 7.59
CA ILE A 96 8.96 -0.98 8.36
C ILE A 96 7.69 -1.47 7.66
N HIS A 97 7.57 -1.20 6.36
CA HIS A 97 6.43 -1.60 5.55
C HIS A 97 6.21 -3.12 5.51
N ILE A 98 7.29 -3.90 5.36
CA ILE A 98 7.20 -5.36 5.42
C ILE A 98 6.87 -5.87 6.83
N GLU A 99 7.32 -5.15 7.86
CA GLU A 99 6.95 -5.45 9.24
C GLU A 99 5.45 -5.25 9.48
N HIS A 100 4.86 -4.19 8.93
CA HIS A 100 3.41 -4.01 8.91
C HIS A 100 2.70 -5.19 8.22
N HIS A 101 3.07 -5.52 6.98
CA HIS A 101 2.43 -6.63 6.26
C HIS A 101 2.57 -7.99 6.95
N ARG A 102 3.66 -8.20 7.70
CA ARG A 102 3.87 -9.43 8.46
C ARG A 102 3.03 -9.50 9.73
N ASN A 103 2.79 -8.36 10.37
CA ASN A 103 2.13 -8.28 11.68
C ASN A 103 0.84 -7.45 11.61
N THR A 104 0.16 -7.42 10.48
CA THR A 104 -1.00 -6.55 10.25
C THR A 104 -2.08 -6.81 11.30
N ASN A 105 -2.58 -5.75 11.93
CA ASN A 105 -3.58 -5.79 13.02
C ASN A 105 -3.08 -6.35 14.36
N GLU A 106 -1.77 -6.51 14.52
CA GLU A 106 -1.17 -6.84 15.81
C GLU A 106 -0.95 -5.58 16.67
N SER A 107 -0.45 -5.78 17.89
CA SER A 107 -0.14 -4.68 18.80
C SER A 107 0.93 -3.72 18.23
N ARG A 108 0.90 -2.48 18.73
CA ARG A 108 1.77 -1.37 18.32
C ARG A 108 3.28 -1.61 18.44
N ASP A 109 3.70 -2.59 19.23
CA ASP A 109 5.10 -2.93 19.44
C ASP A 109 5.70 -3.75 18.27
N VAL A 110 4.82 -4.40 17.49
CA VAL A 110 5.19 -5.25 16.35
C VAL A 110 4.59 -4.76 15.02
N ASP A 111 3.39 -4.18 15.02
CA ASP A 111 2.80 -3.53 13.85
C ASP A 111 3.10 -2.02 13.90
N PRO A 112 3.94 -1.47 13.00
CA PRO A 112 4.21 -0.04 12.98
C PRO A 112 2.96 0.79 12.59
N ASP A 113 1.97 0.21 11.92
CA ASP A 113 0.76 0.93 11.47
C ASP A 113 -0.35 0.89 12.52
N ALA A 114 -0.24 0.07 13.55
CA ALA A 114 -1.14 0.10 14.69
C ALA A 114 -1.18 1.48 15.39
N TRP A 115 -0.20 2.37 15.16
CA TRP A 115 -0.25 3.76 15.62
C TRP A 115 -1.44 4.53 15.06
N THR A 116 -1.84 4.28 13.81
CA THR A 116 -2.91 5.02 13.12
C THR A 116 -4.31 4.51 13.47
N THR A 117 -4.41 3.31 14.04
CA THR A 117 -5.68 2.62 14.36
C THR A 117 -5.97 2.56 15.86
N HIS A 118 -4.95 2.50 16.72
CA HIS A 118 -5.14 2.42 18.16
C HIS A 118 -5.22 3.80 18.81
N GLY A 119 -5.85 3.88 19.99
CA GLY A 119 -5.91 5.08 20.82
C GLY A 119 -7.26 5.82 20.79
N PRO A 120 -7.42 6.88 21.60
CA PRO A 120 -8.64 7.68 21.62
C PRO A 120 -8.94 8.29 20.24
N THR A 121 -10.19 8.24 19.80
CA THR A 121 -10.62 8.69 18.46
C THR A 121 -10.23 10.14 18.16
N TRP A 122 -10.22 11.01 19.18
CA TRP A 122 -9.81 12.41 19.05
C TRP A 122 -8.31 12.59 18.75
N GLN A 123 -7.47 11.59 19.06
CA GLN A 123 -6.04 11.62 18.75
C GLN A 123 -5.72 11.16 17.33
N LEU A 124 -6.63 10.43 16.67
CA LEU A 124 -6.33 9.77 15.40
C LEU A 124 -5.82 10.73 14.31
N PRO A 125 -6.41 11.93 14.10
CA PRO A 125 -5.87 12.87 13.12
C PRO A 125 -4.42 13.28 13.39
N LEU A 126 -4.07 13.50 14.66
CA LEU A 126 -2.69 13.83 15.05
C LEU A 126 -1.75 12.63 14.86
N ARG A 127 -2.25 11.41 15.08
CA ARG A 127 -1.47 10.18 14.87
C ARG A 127 -1.21 9.95 13.38
N TRP A 128 -2.21 10.15 12.52
CA TRP A 128 -2.03 10.13 11.05
C TRP A 128 -1.00 11.17 10.62
N MET A 129 -1.10 12.38 11.15
CA MET A 129 -0.13 13.45 10.92
C MET A 129 1.29 13.15 11.44
N THR A 130 1.52 12.11 12.24
CA THR A 130 2.82 11.83 12.89
C THR A 130 3.31 10.40 12.68
N GLN A 131 2.72 9.69 11.74
CA GLN A 131 3.04 8.29 11.44
C GLN A 131 4.52 8.09 11.07
N ASP A 132 5.08 9.02 10.30
CA ASP A 132 6.49 9.07 9.91
C ASP A 132 7.45 9.22 11.13
N PHE A 133 7.06 10.00 12.14
CA PHE A 133 7.80 10.09 13.40
C PHE A 133 7.67 8.81 14.23
N TYR A 134 6.48 8.20 14.24
CA TYR A 134 6.29 6.92 14.89
C TYR A 134 7.13 5.81 14.24
N TYR A 135 7.26 5.82 12.91
CA TYR A 135 8.16 4.94 12.18
C TYR A 135 9.63 5.09 12.60
N ALA A 136 10.09 6.32 12.81
CA ALA A 136 11.43 6.57 13.35
C ALA A 136 11.59 5.98 14.77
N TRP A 137 10.58 6.17 15.63
CA TRP A 137 10.54 5.56 16.96
C TRP A 137 10.53 4.03 16.91
N PHE A 138 9.78 3.43 15.99
CA PHE A 138 9.70 1.98 15.80
C PHE A 138 11.03 1.39 15.29
N TRP A 139 11.71 2.10 14.38
CA TRP A 139 12.95 1.65 13.76
C TRP A 139 14.18 1.86 14.65
N ALA A 140 14.23 2.93 15.46
CA ALA A 140 15.42 3.28 16.24
C ALA A 140 15.91 2.17 17.20
N PRO A 141 15.06 1.46 17.98
CA PRO A 141 15.50 0.33 18.80
C PRO A 141 16.07 -0.84 17.98
N ARG A 142 15.70 -0.94 16.70
CA ARG A 142 16.11 -2.02 15.79
C ARG A 142 17.41 -1.71 15.06
N ILE A 143 17.94 -0.47 15.13
CA ILE A 143 19.11 0.02 14.37
C ILE A 143 20.33 -0.91 14.44
N ARG A 144 20.63 -1.49 15.61
CA ARG A 144 21.78 -2.38 15.83
C ARG A 144 21.66 -3.72 15.09
N ARG A 145 20.46 -4.11 14.70
CA ARG A 145 20.15 -5.35 13.96
C ARG A 145 19.96 -5.09 12.46
N ARG A 146 20.03 -3.83 12.01
CA ARG A 146 19.87 -3.46 10.61
C ARG A 146 21.20 -3.55 9.85
N PRO A 147 21.17 -3.77 8.52
CA PRO A 147 22.37 -3.67 7.69
C PRO A 147 23.06 -2.31 7.85
N ARG A 148 24.40 -2.29 7.97
CA ARG A 148 25.16 -1.04 8.15
C ARG A 148 24.89 -0.02 7.05
N ALA A 149 24.75 -0.46 5.80
CA ALA A 149 24.46 0.42 4.66
C ALA A 149 23.11 1.14 4.81
N GLU A 150 22.05 0.43 5.23
CA GLU A 150 20.74 1.02 5.53
C GLU A 150 20.86 2.09 6.62
N VAL A 151 21.58 1.78 7.71
CA VAL A 151 21.75 2.72 8.82
C VAL A 151 22.49 3.99 8.38
N VAL A 152 23.61 3.84 7.66
CA VAL A 152 24.38 4.97 7.14
C VAL A 152 23.56 5.80 6.17
N GLU A 153 22.84 5.16 5.23
CA GLU A 153 21.96 5.84 4.28
C GLU A 153 20.86 6.64 5.00
N THR A 154 20.18 6.03 5.98
CA THR A 154 19.15 6.70 6.79
C THR A 154 19.71 7.89 7.56
N VAL A 155 20.85 7.72 8.26
CA VAL A 155 21.46 8.81 9.04
C VAL A 155 21.93 9.94 8.13
N ALA A 156 22.51 9.62 6.97
CA ALA A 156 22.94 10.61 5.99
C ALA A 156 21.75 11.41 5.44
N LEU A 157 20.63 10.75 5.11
CA LEU A 157 19.41 11.40 4.63
C LEU A 157 18.73 12.25 5.71
N ALA A 158 18.69 11.77 6.96
CA ALA A 158 18.21 12.55 8.10
C ALA A 158 19.07 13.82 8.30
N ALA A 159 20.40 13.68 8.30
CA ALA A 159 21.32 14.81 8.41
C ALA A 159 21.19 15.78 7.24
N ALA A 160 21.06 15.28 6.00
CA ALA A 160 20.83 16.09 4.82
C ALA A 160 19.50 16.86 4.91
N THR A 161 18.43 16.22 5.40
CA THR A 161 17.13 16.86 5.61
C THR A 161 17.23 18.01 6.59
N VAL A 162 17.90 17.80 7.74
CA VAL A 162 18.17 18.87 8.71
C VAL A 162 19.01 19.98 8.08
N GLY A 163 20.04 19.63 7.30
CA GLY A 163 20.88 20.58 6.58
C GLY A 163 20.11 21.44 5.58
N VAL A 164 19.21 20.84 4.78
CA VAL A 164 18.36 21.55 3.81
C VAL A 164 17.40 22.50 4.52
N VAL A 165 16.77 22.07 5.62
CA VAL A 165 15.89 22.93 6.42
C VAL A 165 16.68 24.10 7.03
N GLY A 166 17.85 23.83 7.62
CA GLY A 166 18.73 24.86 8.17
C GLY A 166 19.21 25.86 7.12
N TRP A 167 19.59 25.38 5.94
CA TRP A 167 19.96 26.21 4.81
C TRP A 167 18.80 27.09 4.34
N ALA A 168 17.59 26.54 4.23
CA ALA A 168 16.41 27.31 3.84
C ALA A 168 16.04 28.39 4.88
N LEU A 169 16.21 28.10 6.18
CA LEU A 169 16.00 29.07 7.26
C LEU A 169 16.99 30.23 7.16
N VAL A 170 18.30 29.94 7.08
CA VAL A 170 19.35 30.97 7.01
C VAL A 170 19.27 31.77 5.71
N GLY A 171 18.91 31.12 4.60
CA GLY A 171 18.79 31.76 3.29
C GLY A 171 17.49 32.54 3.06
N GLY A 172 16.54 32.50 3.99
CA GLY A 172 15.23 33.15 3.83
C GLY A 172 14.25 32.42 2.88
N TRP A 173 14.55 31.16 2.55
CA TRP A 173 13.75 30.31 1.64
C TRP A 173 12.78 29.37 2.39
N PHE A 174 12.65 29.53 3.71
CA PHE A 174 11.85 28.63 4.53
C PHE A 174 10.39 28.61 4.12
N TRP A 175 9.82 29.74 3.74
CA TRP A 175 8.43 29.81 3.26
C TRP A 175 8.23 28.94 2.02
N GLN A 176 9.11 29.06 1.03
CA GLN A 176 9.08 28.28 -0.21
C GLN A 176 9.22 26.79 0.10
N LEU A 177 10.18 26.42 0.96
CA LEU A 177 10.33 25.04 1.42
C LEU A 177 9.05 24.53 2.12
N ALA A 178 8.43 25.35 2.95
CA ALA A 178 7.22 24.99 3.67
C ALA A 178 6.04 24.71 2.72
N VAL A 179 5.77 25.60 1.76
CA VAL A 179 4.61 25.45 0.87
C VAL A 179 4.84 24.49 -0.31
N ILE A 180 6.09 24.26 -0.73
CA ILE A 180 6.40 23.30 -1.81
C ILE A 180 6.54 21.87 -1.26
N TYR A 181 7.05 21.72 -0.04
CA TYR A 181 7.51 20.42 0.45
C TYR A 181 6.94 20.06 1.82
N LEU A 182 7.19 20.83 2.89
CA LEU A 182 6.87 20.39 4.26
C LEU A 182 5.37 20.27 4.53
N ILE A 183 4.59 21.29 4.16
CA ILE A 183 3.12 21.31 4.35
C ILE A 183 2.46 20.27 3.43
N PRO A 184 2.74 20.24 2.10
CA PRO A 184 2.15 19.24 1.22
C PRO A 184 2.49 17.79 1.61
N GLN A 185 3.73 17.52 2.01
CA GLN A 185 4.14 16.19 2.49
C GLN A 185 3.37 15.79 3.73
N ARG A 186 3.19 16.71 4.70
CA ARG A 186 2.41 16.43 5.92
C ARG A 186 0.94 16.11 5.59
N ILE A 187 0.33 16.85 4.66
CA ILE A 187 -1.02 16.55 4.16
C ILE A 187 -1.03 15.17 3.50
N GLY A 188 -0.06 14.88 2.62
CA GLY A 188 0.08 13.59 1.94
C GLY A 188 0.17 12.42 2.92
N ILE A 189 1.07 12.48 3.91
CA ILE A 189 1.21 11.46 4.97
C ILE A 189 -0.10 11.28 5.73
N THR A 190 -0.78 12.38 6.08
CA THR A 190 -2.05 12.32 6.81
C THR A 190 -3.12 11.58 6.02
N VAL A 191 -3.24 11.89 4.72
CA VAL A 191 -4.19 11.24 3.82
C VAL A 191 -3.82 9.76 3.63
N LEU A 192 -2.53 9.45 3.46
CA LEU A 192 -2.05 8.07 3.33
C LEU A 192 -2.38 7.23 4.57
N ALA A 193 -2.03 7.73 5.76
CA ALA A 193 -2.31 7.04 7.03
C ALA A 193 -3.82 6.87 7.28
N TRP A 194 -4.63 7.87 6.94
CA TRP A 194 -6.08 7.74 7.03
C TRP A 194 -6.64 6.70 6.03
N TRP A 195 -6.18 6.75 4.78
CA TRP A 195 -6.74 5.97 3.67
C TRP A 195 -6.30 4.51 3.67
N PHE A 196 -5.01 4.25 3.91
CA PHE A 196 -4.43 2.91 3.82
C PHE A 196 -4.30 2.24 5.19
N ASP A 197 -3.89 2.98 6.22
CA ASP A 197 -3.60 2.38 7.51
C ASP A 197 -4.84 2.33 8.43
N TRP A 198 -5.71 3.35 8.38
CA TRP A 198 -6.90 3.41 9.24
C TRP A 198 -8.14 2.83 8.58
N LEU A 199 -8.52 3.30 7.38
CA LEU A 199 -9.80 2.98 6.77
C LEU A 199 -10.06 1.47 6.55
N PRO A 200 -9.09 0.65 6.08
CA PRO A 200 -9.30 -0.79 5.89
C PRO A 200 -9.35 -1.58 7.21
N HIS A 201 -8.85 -0.99 8.30
CA HIS A 201 -8.64 -1.64 9.59
C HIS A 201 -9.67 -1.21 10.64
N HIS A 202 -10.31 -0.06 10.42
CA HIS A 202 -11.38 0.46 11.25
C HIS A 202 -12.53 -0.56 11.39
N GLY A 203 -12.89 -0.86 12.64
CA GLY A 203 -14.01 -1.75 12.95
C GLY A 203 -13.65 -3.24 12.94
N LEU A 204 -12.41 -3.60 12.59
CA LEU A 204 -11.90 -4.95 12.83
C LEU A 204 -11.45 -5.07 14.30
N THR A 205 -11.88 -6.15 14.97
CA THR A 205 -11.35 -6.51 16.29
C THR A 205 -9.91 -6.98 16.16
N ALA A 206 -8.99 -6.42 16.96
CA ALA A 206 -7.64 -6.95 17.09
C ALA A 206 -7.71 -8.45 17.42
N HIS A 207 -6.83 -9.25 16.81
CA HIS A 207 -6.73 -10.67 17.17
C HIS A 207 -6.29 -10.76 18.64
N HIS A 208 -7.21 -11.18 19.52
CA HIS A 208 -6.86 -11.52 20.89
C HIS A 208 -5.87 -12.71 20.88
N PRO A 209 -4.72 -12.64 21.59
CA PRO A 209 -3.80 -13.77 21.73
C PRO A 209 -4.40 -14.98 22.48
N ASP A 210 -5.60 -14.83 23.04
CA ASP A 210 -6.20 -15.76 23.99
C ASP A 210 -6.63 -17.11 23.38
N ASN A 211 -6.49 -17.29 22.06
CA ASN A 211 -6.81 -18.56 21.39
C ASN A 211 -5.65 -19.55 21.27
N LEU A 212 -4.44 -19.21 21.76
CA LEU A 212 -3.33 -20.18 21.82
C LEU A 212 -3.26 -20.97 23.14
N THR A 213 -4.05 -20.62 24.15
CA THR A 213 -4.09 -21.36 25.42
C THR A 213 -5.27 -22.33 25.56
N ASN A 214 -6.24 -22.33 24.65
CA ASN A 214 -7.43 -23.18 24.76
C ASN A 214 -7.40 -24.47 23.91
N GLY A 215 -6.24 -24.83 23.35
CA GLY A 215 -6.05 -26.03 22.53
C GLY A 215 -5.93 -27.35 23.30
N ARG A 216 -6.23 -27.39 24.61
CA ARG A 216 -6.15 -28.64 25.40
C ARG A 216 -7.49 -29.26 25.79
N ASP A 217 -8.63 -28.59 25.60
CA ASP A 217 -9.92 -29.10 26.14
C ASP A 217 -11.08 -29.19 25.15
N SER A 218 -10.86 -29.08 23.84
CA SER A 218 -11.92 -29.36 22.86
C SER A 218 -11.90 -30.84 22.41
N ARG A 219 -12.33 -31.75 23.28
CA ARG A 219 -12.85 -33.05 22.79
C ARG A 219 -14.19 -32.80 22.11
N PRO A 220 -14.43 -33.30 20.89
CA PRO A 220 -15.75 -33.21 20.29
C PRO A 220 -16.75 -34.03 21.14
N PRO A 221 -18.00 -33.56 21.32
CA PRO A 221 -19.00 -34.29 22.07
C PRO A 221 -19.31 -35.63 21.38
N SER A 222 -19.44 -36.70 22.17
CA SER A 222 -19.80 -38.02 21.66
C SER A 222 -21.17 -37.99 20.98
N PRO A 223 -21.35 -38.68 19.84
CA PRO A 223 -22.63 -38.74 19.17
C PRO A 223 -23.65 -39.51 20.02
N ALA A 224 -24.89 -38.99 20.08
CA ALA A 224 -26.02 -39.63 20.75
C ALA A 224 -26.33 -41.01 20.14
N PRO A 225 -26.82 -41.98 20.93
CA PRO A 225 -27.04 -43.34 20.46
C PRO A 225 -28.21 -43.39 19.47
N THR A 226 -27.92 -43.73 18.22
CA THR A 226 -28.92 -44.01 17.20
C THR A 226 -29.59 -45.35 17.48
N ARG A 227 -30.92 -45.34 17.61
CA ARG A 227 -31.74 -46.55 17.63
C ARG A 227 -31.53 -47.33 16.32
N GLY A 228 -31.36 -48.64 16.45
CA GLY A 228 -30.98 -49.54 15.37
C GLY A 228 -31.91 -49.49 14.17
N VAL A 229 -31.29 -49.38 13.00
CA VAL A 229 -31.87 -49.78 11.73
C VAL A 229 -30.86 -50.74 11.09
N GLU A 230 -31.38 -51.91 10.73
CA GLU A 230 -30.71 -53.07 10.17
C GLU A 230 -29.96 -52.77 8.85
N PRO A 231 -28.79 -53.38 8.58
CA PRO A 231 -28.01 -53.05 7.39
C PRO A 231 -28.59 -53.72 6.13
N ALA A 232 -29.10 -52.89 5.22
CA ALA A 232 -29.41 -53.31 3.85
C ALA A 232 -28.11 -53.48 3.02
N ARG A 233 -28.09 -54.56 2.23
CA ARG A 233 -26.96 -55.05 1.42
C ARG A 233 -26.43 -54.02 0.40
N ARG A 234 -25.10 -54.01 0.21
CA ARG A 234 -24.41 -53.28 -0.87
C ARG A 234 -24.72 -53.87 -2.25
N PRO A 235 -24.88 -53.03 -3.29
CA PRO A 235 -24.51 -53.37 -4.65
C PRO A 235 -23.30 -52.55 -5.14
N SER A 236 -22.70 -53.07 -6.21
CA SER A 236 -21.34 -52.83 -6.71
C SER A 236 -21.13 -51.55 -7.51
N THR A 237 -19.84 -51.22 -7.63
CA THR A 237 -19.17 -50.28 -8.52
C THR A 237 -19.74 -50.17 -9.94
N ALA A 238 -20.16 -48.97 -10.35
CA ALA A 238 -20.02 -48.42 -11.70
C ALA A 238 -20.44 -46.94 -11.74
N SER A 239 -19.79 -46.20 -12.65
CA SER A 239 -20.21 -44.90 -13.22
C SER A 239 -19.68 -43.62 -12.58
N LEU A 240 -18.47 -43.28 -13.03
CA LEU A 240 -17.92 -41.94 -13.19
C LEU A 240 -18.78 -41.06 -14.13
N HIS A 241 -18.63 -39.75 -13.91
CA HIS A 241 -18.88 -38.60 -14.80
C HIS A 241 -20.17 -37.76 -14.63
N VAL A 242 -19.88 -36.46 -14.70
CA VAL A 242 -20.73 -35.31 -15.04
C VAL A 242 -21.45 -34.62 -13.88
N LEU A 243 -20.92 -33.46 -13.47
CA LEU A 243 -21.72 -32.23 -13.45
C LEU A 243 -20.82 -30.98 -13.48
N ALA A 244 -20.80 -30.34 -14.63
CA ALA A 244 -20.39 -28.96 -14.80
C ALA A 244 -21.66 -28.11 -15.03
N ALA A 245 -21.62 -26.89 -14.49
CA ALA A 245 -22.45 -25.72 -14.78
C ALA A 245 -23.91 -25.72 -14.29
N THR A 246 -24.19 -24.79 -13.37
CA THR A 246 -25.37 -23.91 -13.43
C THR A 246 -25.14 -22.64 -12.60
N ASN A 247 -25.17 -21.49 -13.26
CA ASN A 247 -25.94 -20.31 -12.81
C ASN A 247 -25.92 -19.25 -13.92
N ALA A 248 -27.03 -19.19 -14.67
CA ALA A 248 -27.39 -18.10 -15.56
C ALA A 248 -28.55 -17.32 -14.92
N ALA A 249 -28.44 -16.00 -14.92
CA ALA A 249 -29.53 -15.07 -14.61
C ALA A 249 -30.37 -14.77 -15.88
N PRO A 250 -31.67 -14.43 -15.76
CA PRO A 250 -32.52 -14.16 -16.91
C PRO A 250 -32.61 -12.65 -17.22
N GLY A 251 -32.60 -12.28 -18.50
CA GLY A 251 -32.86 -10.91 -18.97
C GLY A 251 -33.27 -10.93 -20.44
N GLY A 252 -34.47 -10.43 -20.73
CA GLY A 252 -35.23 -10.63 -21.96
C GLY A 252 -34.66 -10.03 -23.26
N MET A 253 -35.22 -10.51 -24.36
CA MET A 253 -35.17 -10.06 -25.77
C MET A 253 -36.62 -10.18 -26.31
N PRO A 254 -37.03 -9.72 -27.53
CA PRO A 254 -36.44 -8.87 -28.59
C PRO A 254 -37.55 -7.85 -29.12
N PRO A 255 -37.65 -7.36 -30.40
CA PRO A 255 -36.81 -7.49 -31.61
C PRO A 255 -36.59 -6.22 -32.47
N GLY A 256 -35.64 -6.31 -33.42
CA GLY A 256 -35.52 -5.31 -34.50
C GLY A 256 -34.41 -5.59 -35.54
N ALA A 257 -34.79 -6.29 -36.61
CA ALA A 257 -34.24 -6.29 -37.97
C ALA A 257 -32.82 -6.86 -38.27
N ARG A 258 -32.87 -8.03 -38.94
CA ARG A 258 -31.90 -8.60 -39.90
C ARG A 258 -31.55 -7.57 -40.97
N GLY A 259 -30.29 -7.43 -41.38
CA GLY A 259 -29.58 -8.27 -42.36
C GLY A 259 -28.78 -7.31 -43.26
N GLU A 260 -27.82 -7.65 -44.08
CA GLU A 260 -27.18 -8.90 -44.47
C GLU A 260 -25.89 -8.46 -45.19
N GLN A 261 -24.84 -9.25 -45.06
CA GLN A 261 -23.58 -9.09 -45.79
C GLN A 261 -23.79 -9.23 -47.30
N ARG A 262 -23.11 -8.42 -48.14
CA ARG A 262 -22.08 -8.93 -49.09
C ARG A 262 -21.64 -7.94 -50.18
N ARG A 263 -20.33 -8.04 -50.44
CA ARG A 263 -19.60 -8.02 -51.72
C ARG A 263 -19.51 -6.74 -52.57
N LYS A 264 -18.24 -6.32 -52.69
CA LYS A 264 -17.60 -5.72 -53.87
C LYS A 264 -17.98 -6.43 -55.20
N ARG A 265 -18.48 -5.68 -56.19
CA ARG A 265 -17.84 -5.27 -57.47
C ARG A 265 -18.93 -4.77 -58.45
N ARG A 266 -18.61 -3.73 -59.22
CA ARG A 266 -19.48 -3.02 -60.18
C ARG A 266 -19.90 -3.89 -61.37
N ASN A 267 -21.06 -3.51 -61.93
CA ASN A 267 -21.82 -4.02 -63.09
C ASN A 267 -22.75 -5.20 -62.80
#